data_AF-A0A956KSV5-F1
#
_entry.id   AF-A0A956KSV5-F1
#
_cell.length_a   1.000
_cell.length_b   1.000
_cell.length_c   1.000
_cell.angle_alpha   90.00
_cell.angle_beta   90.00
_cell.angle_gamma   90.00
#
_symmetry.space_group_name_H-M   'P 1'
#
loop_
_entity.id
_entity.type
_entity.pdbx_description
1 polymer ?
#
loop_
_entity_poly.entity_id
_entity_poly.type
_entity_poly.pdbx_seq_one_letter_code
_entity_poly.pdbx_strand_id
1 'polypeptide(L)'
;REQRLLLEGLRRIPLDHQVALELFYWEELNAAQIAEIVGVSHSAMRSRLVKARQLLEQAIGELAETPALLASTLGGLDDWAAALRARTDSTHTSKPGAGS
;
A
#
# COMPACT_ATOMS: atom_id res chain seq x y z
N ARG A 1 11.26 3.87 -12.50
CA ARG A 1 11.27 5.28 -12.01
C ARG A 1 10.10 5.51 -11.05
N GLU A 2 8.88 5.16 -11.46
CA GLU A 2 7.65 5.15 -10.65
C GLU A 2 7.80 4.43 -9.29
N GLN A 3 8.32 3.20 -9.26
CA GLN A 3 8.51 2.47 -7.99
C GLN A 3 9.41 3.20 -6.98
N ARG A 4 10.46 3.88 -7.46
CA ARG A 4 11.34 4.68 -6.58
C ARG A 4 10.59 5.89 -6.04
N LEU A 5 9.80 6.54 -6.89
CA LEU A 5 8.98 7.69 -6.53
C LEU A 5 7.91 7.32 -5.49
N LEU A 6 7.26 6.16 -5.67
CA LEU A 6 6.30 5.61 -4.73
C LEU A 6 6.93 5.32 -3.36
N LEU A 7 8.08 4.63 -3.33
CA LEU A 7 8.79 4.33 -2.09
C LEU A 7 9.24 5.61 -1.36
N GLU A 8 9.68 6.62 -2.11
CA GLU A 8 10.05 7.91 -1.52
C GLU A 8 8.82 8.67 -1.00
N GLY A 9 7.70 8.62 -1.71
CA GLY A 9 6.43 9.18 -1.25
C GLY A 9 5.95 8.53 0.05
N LEU A 10 6.02 7.19 0.15
CA LEU A 10 5.67 6.45 1.38
C LEU A 10 6.53 6.82 2.57
N ARG A 11 7.84 7.08 2.37
CA ARG A 11 8.71 7.51 3.48
C ARG A 11 8.44 8.94 3.95
N ARG A 12 7.72 9.75 3.18
CA ARG A 12 7.41 11.16 3.52
C ARG A 12 6.13 11.33 4.33
N ILE A 13 5.25 10.32 4.35
CA ILE A 13 4.01 10.40 5.13
C ILE A 13 4.26 9.97 6.58
N PRO A 14 3.41 10.38 7.55
CA PRO A 14 3.53 9.94 8.94
C PRO A 14 3.52 8.41 9.08
N LEU A 15 4.33 7.88 9.99
CA LEU A 15 4.54 6.44 10.16
C LEU A 15 3.23 5.65 10.30
N ASP A 16 2.30 6.11 11.13
CA ASP A 16 1.01 5.42 11.33
C ASP A 16 0.19 5.29 10.04
N HIS A 17 0.36 6.24 9.12
CA HIS A 17 -0.33 6.26 7.83
C HIS A 17 0.39 5.38 6.81
N GLN A 18 1.72 5.39 6.84
CA GLN A 18 2.55 4.45 6.08
C GLN A 18 2.22 3.00 6.45
N VAL A 19 2.25 2.67 7.75
CA VAL A 19 1.93 1.34 8.27
C VAL A 19 0.51 0.92 7.88
N ALA A 20 -0.47 1.82 7.95
CA ALA A 20 -1.83 1.50 7.54
C ALA A 20 -1.93 1.12 6.04
N LEU A 21 -1.22 1.84 5.15
CA LEU A 21 -1.15 1.49 3.73
C LEU A 21 -0.36 0.21 3.50
N GLU A 22 0.70 -0.02 4.26
CA GLU A 22 1.50 -1.25 4.21
C GLU A 22 0.65 -2.48 4.55
N LEU A 23 -0.06 -2.44 5.68
CA LEU A 23 -0.95 -3.52 6.10
C LEU A 23 -2.12 -3.71 5.12
N PHE A 24 -2.62 -2.64 4.51
CA PHE A 24 -3.74 -2.73 3.57
C PHE A 24 -3.35 -3.30 2.21
N TYR A 25 -2.22 -2.87 1.63
CA TYR A 25 -1.82 -3.30 0.28
C TYR A 25 -0.89 -4.51 0.27
N TRP A 26 -0.02 -4.69 1.28
CA TRP A 26 0.96 -5.78 1.32
C TRP A 26 0.51 -6.97 2.15
N GLU A 27 -0.17 -6.74 3.28
CA GLU A 27 -0.68 -7.84 4.13
C GLU A 27 -2.14 -8.21 3.80
N GLU A 28 -2.74 -7.55 2.81
CA GLU A 28 -4.13 -7.75 2.35
C GLU A 28 -5.18 -7.63 3.46
N LEU A 29 -4.87 -6.89 4.52
CA LEU A 29 -5.77 -6.70 5.63
C LEU A 29 -6.79 -5.63 5.29
N ASN A 30 -8.07 -5.94 5.53
CA ASN A 30 -9.10 -4.93 5.43
C ASN A 30 -9.05 -3.96 6.63
N ALA A 31 -9.75 -2.83 6.51
CA ALA A 31 -9.75 -1.78 7.54
C ALA A 31 -10.20 -2.28 8.94
N ALA A 32 -11.02 -3.31 9.04
CA ALA A 32 -11.42 -3.89 10.32
C ALA A 32 -10.27 -4.73 10.93
N GLN A 33 -9.63 -5.59 10.14
CA GLN A 33 -8.48 -6.38 10.59
C GLN A 33 -7.30 -5.49 11.03
N ILE A 34 -7.01 -4.44 10.28
CA ILE A 34 -5.96 -3.48 10.66
C ILE A 34 -6.34 -2.74 11.95
N ALA A 35 -7.62 -2.37 12.11
CA ALA A 35 -8.09 -1.70 13.32
C ALA A 35 -7.92 -2.57 14.57
N GLU A 36 -8.18 -3.87 14.47
CA GLU A 36 -7.95 -4.84 15.55
C GLU A 36 -6.47 -4.95 15.93
N ILE A 37 -5.57 -5.07 14.93
CA ILE A 37 -4.12 -5.17 15.17
C ILE A 37 -3.57 -3.90 15.83
N VAL A 38 -4.01 -2.73 15.38
CA VAL A 38 -3.50 -1.44 15.84
C VAL A 38 -4.21 -0.95 17.12
N GLY A 39 -5.32 -1.58 17.51
CA GLY A 39 -6.08 -1.23 18.72
C GLY A 39 -6.89 0.07 18.57
N VAL A 40 -7.49 0.32 17.41
CA VAL A 40 -8.36 1.49 17.15
C VAL A 40 -9.74 1.05 16.66
N SER A 41 -10.69 1.99 16.57
CA SER A 41 -12.00 1.67 15.97
C SER A 41 -11.89 1.48 14.45
N HIS A 42 -12.76 0.63 13.88
CA HIS A 42 -12.85 0.44 12.43
C HIS A 42 -13.13 1.77 11.69
N SER A 43 -13.98 2.64 12.25
CA SER A 43 -14.24 3.98 11.70
C SER A 43 -12.97 4.83 11.66
N ALA A 44 -12.19 4.86 12.75
CA ALA A 44 -10.92 5.58 12.80
C ALA A 44 -9.90 5.03 11.78
N MET A 45 -9.85 3.70 11.60
CA MET A 45 -8.96 3.09 10.61
C MET A 45 -9.39 3.41 9.16
N ARG A 46 -10.68 3.43 8.86
CA ARG A 46 -11.19 3.87 7.54
C ARG A 46 -10.77 5.32 7.24
N SER A 47 -10.98 6.23 8.19
CA SER A 47 -10.54 7.63 8.05
C SER A 47 -9.01 7.74 7.89
N ARG A 48 -8.25 6.91 8.62
CA ARG A 48 -6.79 6.85 8.52
C ARG A 48 -6.33 6.40 7.13
N LEU A 49 -6.92 5.34 6.57
CA LEU A 49 -6.56 4.85 5.22
C LEU A 49 -6.85 5.89 4.14
N VAL A 50 -7.99 6.57 4.21
CA VAL A 50 -8.31 7.67 3.28
C VAL A 50 -7.28 8.78 3.40
N LYS A 51 -6.97 9.22 4.63
CA LYS A 51 -5.99 10.28 4.87
C LYS A 51 -4.60 9.87 4.43
N ALA A 52 -4.20 8.62 4.67
CA ALA A 52 -2.92 8.08 4.26
C ALA A 52 -2.75 8.10 2.74
N ARG A 53 -3.79 7.68 1.99
CA ARG A 53 -3.79 7.76 0.52
C ARG A 53 -3.65 9.20 0.03
N GLN A 54 -4.38 10.15 0.61
CA GLN A 54 -4.27 11.57 0.25
C GLN A 54 -2.87 12.15 0.52
N LEU A 55 -2.27 11.80 1.66
CA LEU A 55 -0.90 12.25 1.97
C LEU A 55 0.12 11.64 1.01
N LEU A 56 -0.07 10.38 0.62
CA LEU A 56 0.80 9.73 -0.36
C LEU A 56 0.69 10.38 -1.73
N GLU A 57 -0.53 10.66 -2.19
CA GLU A 57 -0.79 11.37 -3.44
C GLU A 57 -0.12 12.75 -3.45
N GLN A 58 -0.27 13.51 -2.36
CA GLN A 58 0.40 14.80 -2.20
C GLN A 58 1.94 14.66 -2.24
N ALA A 59 2.50 13.72 -1.47
CA ALA A 59 3.95 13.51 -1.41
C ALA A 59 4.53 13.12 -2.79
N ILE A 60 3.83 12.27 -3.54
CA ILE A 60 4.22 11.91 -4.91
C ILE A 60 4.11 13.12 -5.83
N GLY A 61 3.07 13.95 -5.68
CA GLY A 61 2.92 15.21 -6.40
C GLY A 61 4.08 16.18 -6.21
N GLU A 62 4.59 16.29 -4.98
CA GLU A 62 5.74 17.14 -4.65
C GLU A 62 7.08 16.57 -5.17
N LEU A 63 7.18 15.26 -5.34
CA LEU A 63 8.39 14.57 -5.79
C LEU A 63 8.44 14.38 -7.31
N ALA A 64 7.30 14.34 -7.99
CA ALA A 64 7.22 14.06 -9.41
C ALA A 64 7.82 15.21 -10.22
N GLU A 65 8.86 14.90 -11.00
CA GLU A 65 9.50 15.89 -11.88
C GLU A 65 8.61 16.31 -13.06
N THR A 66 7.62 15.49 -13.44
CA THR A 66 6.71 15.78 -14.55
C THR A 66 5.28 15.31 -14.26
N PRO A 67 4.25 15.95 -14.86
CA PRO A 67 2.87 15.50 -14.74
C PRO A 67 2.65 14.07 -15.25
N ALA A 68 3.38 13.65 -16.29
CA ALA A 68 3.31 12.29 -16.82
C ALA A 68 3.84 11.24 -15.83
N LEU A 69 4.92 11.57 -15.10
CA LEU A 69 5.46 10.70 -14.07
C LEU A 69 4.52 10.61 -12.85
N LEU A 70 3.88 11.72 -12.48
CA LEU A 70 2.84 11.74 -11.44
C LEU A 70 1.67 10.82 -11.81
N ALA A 71 1.09 11.03 -13.01
CA ALA A 71 -0.07 10.28 -13.47
C ALA A 71 0.23 8.77 -13.60
N SER A 72 1.39 8.40 -14.16
CA SER A 72 1.81 7.00 -14.24
C SER A 72 2.07 6.36 -12.88
N THR A 73 2.63 7.10 -11.91
CA THR A 73 2.89 6.57 -10.57
C THR A 73 1.60 6.39 -9.77
N LEU A 74 0.65 7.34 -9.85
CA LEU A 74 -0.63 7.24 -9.16
C LEU A 74 -1.60 6.26 -9.82
N GLY A 75 -1.68 6.27 -11.16
CA GLY A 75 -2.48 5.29 -11.91
C GLY A 75 -1.94 3.88 -11.76
N GLY A 76 -0.61 3.76 -11.69
CA GLY A 76 0.06 2.51 -11.36
C GLY A 76 -0.10 2.07 -9.92
N LEU A 77 -0.64 2.86 -8.99
CA LEU A 77 -0.76 2.45 -7.58
C LEU A 77 -1.73 1.27 -7.42
N ASP A 78 -2.87 1.32 -8.09
CA ASP A 78 -3.88 0.26 -8.04
C ASP A 78 -3.42 -0.99 -8.83
N ASP A 79 -2.76 -0.79 -9.97
CA ASP A 79 -2.16 -1.86 -10.79
C ASP A 79 -0.91 -2.47 -10.13
N TRP A 80 -0.11 -1.68 -9.42
CA TRP A 80 1.08 -2.13 -8.69
C TRP A 80 0.68 -2.90 -7.44
N ALA A 81 -0.35 -2.44 -6.73
CA ALA A 81 -0.97 -3.23 -5.68
C ALA A 81 -1.43 -4.59 -6.23
N ALA A 82 -1.97 -4.65 -7.45
CA ALA A 82 -2.32 -5.92 -8.10
C ALA A 82 -1.13 -6.76 -8.59
N ALA A 83 -0.10 -6.13 -9.17
CA ALA A 83 1.06 -6.81 -9.74
C ALA A 83 2.05 -7.33 -8.69
N LEU A 84 2.13 -6.67 -7.53
CA LEU A 84 2.88 -7.19 -6.38
C LEU A 84 2.27 -8.50 -5.87
N ARG A 85 0.92 -8.60 -5.82
CA ARG A 85 0.18 -9.84 -5.48
C ARG A 85 0.60 -11.01 -6.37
N ALA A 86 0.62 -10.78 -7.69
CA ALA A 86 1.02 -11.80 -8.65
C ALA A 86 2.46 -12.30 -8.44
N ARG A 87 3.36 -11.46 -7.90
CA ARG A 87 4.77 -11.81 -7.65
C ARG A 87 4.99 -12.55 -6.33
N THR A 88 4.23 -12.26 -5.29
CA THR A 88 4.30 -12.99 -4.01
C THR A 88 3.65 -14.37 -4.10
N ASP A 89 2.54 -14.50 -4.86
CA ASP A 89 1.91 -15.81 -5.14
C ASP A 89 2.84 -16.75 -5.93
N SER A 90 3.65 -16.18 -6.83
CA SER A 90 4.65 -16.92 -7.60
C SER A 90 5.79 -17.48 -6.72
N THR A 91 5.94 -17.00 -5.48
CA THR A 91 6.94 -17.50 -4.51
C THR A 91 6.35 -18.42 -3.43
N HIS A 92 5.04 -18.68 -3.41
CA HIS A 92 4.41 -19.61 -2.45
C HIS A 92 3.89 -20.93 -3.07
N THR A 93 4.12 -21.20 -4.35
CA THR A 93 3.84 -22.54 -4.91
C THR A 93 5.00 -23.51 -4.62
N SER A 94 5.05 -24.00 -3.38
CA SER A 94 5.55 -25.34 -3.05
C SER A 94 5.15 -25.68 -1.62
N LYS A 95 4.02 -26.36 -1.47
CA LYS A 95 3.84 -27.29 -0.35
C LYS A 95 3.49 -28.65 -0.95
N PRO A 96 4.38 -29.66 -0.86
CA PRO A 96 4.04 -31.02 -1.24
C PRO A 96 3.10 -31.61 -0.19
N GLY A 97 2.26 -32.54 -0.64
CA GLY A 97 1.17 -33.12 0.12
C GLY A 97 1.56 -33.77 1.44
N ALA A 98 0.59 -33.74 2.35
CA ALA A 98 0.38 -34.74 3.39
C ALA A 98 -1.13 -35.01 3.31
N GLY A 99 -1.61 -36.20 2.96
CA GLY A 99 -1.13 -37.49 3.42
C GLY A 99 -1.68 -37.69 4.83
N SER A 100 -2.97 -38.04 4.91
CA SER A 100 -3.61 -38.83 5.97
C SER A 100 -4.96 -39.29 5.46
#